data_AF-A0A2U1LQW1-F1
#
_entry.id   AF-A0A2U1LQW1-F1
#
_cell.length_a   1.000
_cell.length_b   1.000
_cell.length_c   1.000
_cell.angle_alpha   90.00
_cell.angle_beta   90.00
_cell.angle_gamma   90.00
#
_symmetry.space_group_name_H-M   'P 1'
#
loop_
_entity.id
_entity.type
_entity.pdbx_description
1 polymer ?
#
loop_
_entity_poly.entity_id
_entity_poly.type
_entity_poly.pdbx_seq_one_letter_code
_entity_poly.pdbx_strand_id
1 'polypeptide(L)'
;MSYSKEVISQYFHMTIPAKELGIALTALKFNCRRVGIKRWPYRKLMSLNKIINDFQAQNEGGQSDDSKQNLIRRLEKEKKQIEENPNLRVAKSTQRLRQCYFKAKHKQRKYVNLELSLAPPSSVNVDIPVKYI
;
A
#
# COMPACT_ATOMS: atom_id res chain seq x y z
N MET A 1 -8.13 -22.07 21.43
CA MET A 1 -6.80 -22.13 20.79
C MET A 1 -6.03 -20.85 21.02
N SER A 2 -4.76 -20.98 21.44
CA SER A 2 -3.88 -19.89 21.82
C SER A 2 -2.82 -19.70 20.73
N TYR A 3 -2.82 -18.56 20.03
CA TYR A 3 -1.77 -18.22 19.06
C TYR A 3 -0.67 -17.40 19.73
N SER A 4 0.59 -17.69 19.38
CA SER A 4 1.76 -16.91 19.80
C SER A 4 1.91 -15.65 18.94
N LYS A 5 2.75 -14.70 19.38
CA LYS A 5 3.00 -13.45 18.65
C LYS A 5 3.64 -13.74 17.28
N GLU A 6 4.52 -14.72 17.22
CA GLU A 6 5.29 -15.11 16.04
C GLU A 6 4.39 -15.66 14.94
N VAL A 7 3.41 -16.49 15.30
CA VAL A 7 2.41 -17.00 14.34
C VAL A 7 1.57 -15.84 13.80
N ILE A 8 1.10 -14.94 14.69
CA ILE A 8 0.27 -13.81 14.28
C ILE A 8 1.04 -12.83 13.38
N SER A 9 2.33 -12.62 13.64
CA SER A 9 3.14 -11.67 12.87
C SER A 9 3.36 -12.08 11.42
N GLN A 10 3.35 -13.39 11.12
CA GLN A 10 3.42 -13.89 9.75
C GLN A 10 2.28 -13.36 8.89
N TYR A 11 1.11 -13.10 9.46
CA TYR A 11 -0.07 -12.65 8.74
C TYR A 11 -0.25 -11.13 8.69
N PHE A 12 0.68 -10.32 9.20
CA PHE A 12 0.56 -8.85 9.20
C PHE A 12 0.44 -8.22 7.82
N HIS A 13 0.82 -8.95 6.77
CA HIS A 13 0.67 -8.55 5.37
C HIS A 13 -0.78 -8.66 4.86
N MET A 14 -1.71 -9.23 5.63
CA MET A 14 -3.12 -9.46 5.23
C MET A 14 -4.12 -8.55 5.95
N THR A 15 -5.24 -8.25 5.28
CA THR A 15 -6.38 -7.50 5.84
C THR A 15 -7.20 -8.32 6.82
N ILE A 16 -7.49 -9.58 6.46
CA ILE A 16 -8.40 -10.48 7.17
C ILE A 16 -7.68 -11.81 7.41
N PRO A 17 -6.71 -11.85 8.34
CA PRO A 17 -5.92 -13.07 8.59
C PRO A 17 -6.74 -14.18 9.26
N ALA A 18 -7.93 -13.85 9.78
CA ALA A 18 -8.84 -14.81 10.41
C ALA A 18 -9.25 -15.95 9.46
N LYS A 19 -9.48 -15.63 8.18
CA LYS A 19 -9.84 -16.62 7.16
C LYS A 19 -8.72 -17.63 6.95
N GLU A 20 -7.49 -17.14 6.88
CA GLU A 20 -6.29 -17.96 6.66
C GLU A 20 -5.97 -18.84 7.87
N LEU A 21 -6.16 -18.30 9.07
CA LEU A 21 -5.98 -19.04 10.32
C LEU A 21 -7.12 -20.03 10.62
N GLY A 22 -8.18 -20.06 9.80
CA GLY A 22 -9.35 -20.90 10.04
C GLY A 22 -10.12 -20.54 11.31
N ILE A 23 -10.03 -19.29 11.77
CA ILE A 23 -10.66 -18.84 13.02
C ILE A 23 -11.67 -17.72 12.78
N ALA A 24 -12.62 -17.57 13.72
CA ALA A 24 -13.50 -16.41 13.74
C ALA A 24 -12.71 -15.10 14.03
N LEU A 25 -13.21 -13.98 13.50
CA LEU A 25 -12.65 -12.64 13.74
C LEU A 25 -12.58 -12.28 15.23
N THR A 26 -13.56 -12.75 16.02
CA THR A 26 -13.60 -12.55 17.48
C THR A 26 -12.44 -13.26 18.16
N ALA A 27 -12.16 -14.52 17.78
CA ALA A 27 -11.03 -15.29 18.25
C ALA A 27 -9.70 -14.65 17.86
N LEU A 28 -9.56 -14.15 16.63
CA LEU A 28 -8.39 -13.40 16.19
C LEU A 28 -8.16 -12.17 17.07
N LYS A 29 -9.20 -11.34 17.27
CA LYS A 29 -9.11 -10.12 18.10
C LYS A 29 -8.71 -10.46 19.54
N PHE A 30 -9.27 -11.51 20.11
CA PHE A 30 -8.93 -11.99 21.45
C PHE A 30 -7.45 -12.38 21.53
N ASN A 31 -6.97 -13.21 20.60
CA ASN A 31 -5.58 -13.64 20.55
C ASN A 31 -4.62 -12.44 20.36
N CYS A 32 -4.92 -11.52 19.44
CA CYS A 32 -4.16 -10.29 19.23
C CYS A 32 -4.05 -9.46 20.51
N ARG A 33 -5.15 -9.25 21.23
CA ARG A 33 -5.13 -8.50 22.50
C ARG A 33 -4.28 -9.20 23.56
N ARG A 34 -4.36 -10.54 23.64
CA ARG A 34 -3.59 -11.34 24.61
C ARG A 34 -2.09 -11.25 24.36
N VAL A 35 -1.64 -11.27 23.10
CA VAL A 35 -0.22 -11.07 22.75
C VAL A 35 0.21 -9.60 22.74
N GLY A 36 -0.64 -8.69 23.22
CA GLY A 36 -0.33 -7.27 23.36
C GLY A 36 -0.48 -6.42 22.09
N ILE A 37 -1.07 -6.95 21.01
CA ILE A 37 -1.30 -6.23 19.75
C ILE A 37 -2.60 -5.44 19.86
N LYS A 38 -2.50 -4.12 20.11
CA LYS A 38 -3.68 -3.26 20.29
C LYS A 38 -4.37 -2.90 18.98
N ARG A 39 -3.57 -2.69 17.91
CA ARG A 39 -4.06 -2.33 16.58
C ARG A 39 -3.34 -3.15 15.53
N TRP A 40 -4.10 -3.61 14.54
CA TRP A 40 -3.56 -4.38 13.44
C TRP A 40 -2.62 -3.52 12.57
N PRO A 41 -1.35 -3.90 12.37
CA PRO A 41 -0.33 -3.06 11.72
C PRO A 41 -0.52 -2.93 10.20
N TYR A 42 -1.35 -3.78 9.58
CA TYR A 42 -1.58 -3.84 8.13
C TYR A 42 -1.72 -2.46 7.46
N ARG A 43 -2.53 -1.55 8.02
CA ARG A 43 -2.74 -0.22 7.42
C ARG A 43 -1.45 0.59 7.31
N LYS A 44 -0.58 0.49 8.33
CA LYS A 44 0.72 1.18 8.35
C LYS A 44 1.68 0.55 7.35
N LEU A 45 1.72 -0.78 7.31
CA LEU A 45 2.58 -1.56 6.42
C LEU A 45 2.21 -1.35 4.95
N MET A 46 0.92 -1.42 4.62
CA MET A 46 0.45 -1.20 3.26
C MET A 46 0.79 0.19 2.73
N SER A 47 0.64 1.22 3.56
CA SER A 47 1.03 2.56 3.15
C SER A 47 2.54 2.70 2.92
N LEU A 48 3.40 1.98 3.66
CA LEU A 48 4.85 1.97 3.42
C LEU A 48 5.18 1.21 2.14
N ASN A 49 4.64 0.00 1.99
CA ASN A 49 4.84 -0.83 0.81
C ASN A 49 4.45 -0.08 -0.47
N LYS A 50 3.33 0.67 -0.45
CA LYS A 50 2.92 1.48 -1.60
C LYS A 50 3.99 2.49 -2.01
N ILE A 51 4.55 3.22 -1.04
CA ILE A 51 5.56 4.25 -1.31
C ILE A 51 6.86 3.61 -1.77
N ILE A 52 7.28 2.53 -1.10
CA ILE A 52 8.50 1.78 -1.44
C ILE A 52 8.41 1.24 -2.87
N ASN A 53 7.33 0.53 -3.21
CA ASN A 53 7.15 -0.06 -4.53
C ASN A 53 7.10 1.00 -5.64
N ASP A 54 6.41 2.11 -5.41
CA ASP A 54 6.36 3.22 -6.36
C ASP A 54 7.75 3.87 -6.57
N PHE A 55 8.55 4.01 -5.51
CA PHE A 55 9.92 4.54 -5.64
C PHE A 55 10.88 3.54 -6.26
N GLN A 56 10.72 2.24 -6.00
CA GLN A 56 11.51 1.18 -6.64
C GLN A 56 11.23 1.14 -8.16
N ALA A 57 9.96 1.15 -8.56
CA ALA A 57 9.57 1.17 -9.98
C ALA A 57 10.11 2.40 -10.73
N GLN A 58 10.28 3.55 -10.06
CA GLN A 58 10.89 4.74 -10.66
C GLN A 58 12.40 4.66 -10.81
N ASN A 59 13.09 3.86 -9.98
CA ASN A 59 14.55 3.70 -10.04
C ASN A 59 14.99 2.74 -11.16
N GLU A 60 14.12 1.81 -11.58
CA GLU A 60 14.39 0.88 -12.68
C GLU A 60 14.51 1.60 -14.05
N GLY A 61 13.99 2.82 -14.17
CA GLY A 61 14.00 3.65 -15.39
C GLY A 61 15.29 4.44 -15.67
N GLY A 62 16.40 4.19 -14.97
CA GLY A 62 17.73 4.68 -15.37
C GLY A 62 18.28 5.93 -14.67
N GLN A 63 17.61 6.47 -13.63
CA GLN A 63 18.20 7.49 -12.75
C GLN A 63 18.19 7.00 -11.30
N SER A 64 19.27 6.32 -10.90
CA SER A 64 19.54 6.00 -9.50
C SER A 64 19.85 7.29 -8.74
N ASP A 65 18.82 7.88 -8.14
CA ASP A 65 18.97 8.98 -7.19
C ASP A 65 19.32 8.39 -5.81
N ASP A 66 20.56 8.60 -5.35
CA ASP A 66 21.05 8.18 -4.04
C ASP A 66 20.13 8.66 -2.90
N SER A 67 19.48 9.82 -3.07
CA SER A 67 18.51 10.34 -2.10
C SER A 67 17.27 9.46 -2.01
N LYS A 68 16.76 8.96 -3.14
CA LYS A 68 15.62 8.02 -3.18
C LYS A 68 16.00 6.68 -2.59
N GLN A 69 17.19 6.17 -2.90
CA GLN A 69 17.68 4.90 -2.33
C GLN A 69 17.82 4.97 -0.81
N ASN A 70 18.37 6.07 -0.29
CA ASN A 70 18.43 6.32 1.16
C ASN A 70 17.04 6.42 1.79
N LEU A 71 16.08 7.03 1.10
CA LEU A 71 14.70 7.10 1.57
C LEU A 71 14.04 5.72 1.61
N ILE A 72 14.21 4.89 0.57
CA ILE A 72 13.71 3.50 0.53
C ILE A 72 14.27 2.71 1.71
N ARG A 73 15.59 2.72 1.91
CA ARG A 73 16.25 2.04 3.05
C ARG A 73 15.68 2.48 4.39
N ARG A 74 15.42 3.77 4.58
CA ARG A 74 14.81 4.30 5.80
C ARG A 74 13.38 3.78 6.00
N LEU A 75 12.57 3.75 4.95
CA LEU A 75 11.19 3.27 5.00
C LEU A 75 11.12 1.77 5.26
N GLU A 76 12.04 0.98 4.70
CA GLU A 76 12.17 -0.46 4.96
C GLU A 76 12.57 -0.75 6.40
N LYS A 77 13.51 0.03 6.96
CA LYS A 77 13.87 -0.08 8.38
C LYS A 77 12.68 0.21 9.28
N GLU A 78 11.90 1.27 9.01
CA GLU A 78 10.68 1.56 9.76
C GLU A 78 9.62 0.47 9.60
N LYS A 79 9.52 -0.15 8.42
CA LYS A 79 8.61 -1.29 8.18
C LYS A 79 8.96 -2.46 9.11
N LYS A 80 10.24 -2.85 9.17
CA LYS A 80 10.73 -3.92 10.05
C LYS A 80 10.43 -3.63 11.53
N GLN A 81 10.65 -2.39 11.96
CA GLN A 81 10.33 -1.98 13.34
C GLN A 81 8.84 -2.11 13.68
N ILE A 82 7.94 -1.91 12.70
CA ILE A 82 6.49 -2.09 12.89
C ILE A 82 6.11 -3.58 12.90
N GLU A 83 6.83 -4.42 12.17
CA GLU A 83 6.65 -5.87 12.19
C GLU A 83 7.07 -6.46 13.55
N GLU A 84 8.21 -6.01 14.09
CA GLU A 84 8.68 -6.39 15.43
C GLU A 84 7.77 -5.84 16.54
N ASN A 85 7.33 -4.59 16.40
CA ASN A 85 6.46 -3.91 17.36
C ASN A 85 5.25 -3.28 16.67
N PRO A 86 4.11 -4.00 16.56
CA PRO A 86 2.92 -3.50 15.87
C PRO A 86 2.27 -2.29 16.56
N ASN A 87 2.55 -2.10 17.85
CA ASN A 87 2.09 -0.94 18.61
C ASN A 87 2.92 0.32 18.33
N LEU A 88 4.10 0.18 17.73
CA LEU A 88 4.98 1.30 17.43
C LEU A 88 4.29 2.30 16.51
N ARG A 89 4.42 3.59 16.85
CA ARG A 89 3.94 4.68 16.00
C ARG A 89 4.98 4.95 14.91
N VAL A 90 4.51 5.09 13.67
CA VAL A 90 5.32 5.55 12.53
C VAL A 90 6.00 6.88 12.90
N ALA A 91 7.24 7.11 12.49
CA ALA A 91 7.93 8.37 12.77
C ALA A 91 7.17 9.58 12.21
N LYS A 92 7.28 10.74 12.88
CA LYS A 92 6.59 11.98 12.44
C LYS A 92 7.02 12.42 11.04
N SER A 93 8.31 12.26 10.70
CA SER A 93 8.85 12.51 9.36
C SER A 93 8.14 11.67 8.30
N THR A 94 7.96 10.39 8.59
CA THR A 94 7.35 9.44 7.66
C THR A 94 5.83 9.63 7.56
N GLN A 95 5.18 10.09 8.63
CA GLN A 95 3.78 10.53 8.56
C GLN A 95 3.61 11.72 7.60
N ARG A 96 4.48 12.73 7.70
CA ARG A 96 4.47 13.89 6.79
C ARG A 96 4.72 13.47 5.35
N LEU A 97 5.71 12.61 5.11
CA LEU A 97 6.01 12.06 3.78
C LEU A 97 4.78 11.37 3.18
N ARG A 98 4.14 10.45 3.92
CA ARG A 98 2.92 9.77 3.47
C ARG A 98 1.85 10.78 3.09
N GLN A 99 1.62 11.78 3.94
CA GLN A 99 0.59 12.78 3.70
C GLN A 99 0.85 13.57 2.41
N CYS A 100 2.07 14.07 2.21
CA CYS A 100 2.44 14.79 0.99
C CYS A 100 2.34 13.87 -0.24
N TYR A 101 2.86 12.65 -0.15
CA TYR A 101 2.85 11.68 -1.24
C TYR A 101 1.43 11.30 -1.69
N PHE A 102 0.54 10.93 -0.76
CA PHE A 102 -0.83 10.56 -1.12
C PHE A 102 -1.67 11.76 -1.58
N LYS A 103 -1.42 12.96 -1.05
CA LYS A 103 -2.03 14.20 -1.58
C LYS A 103 -1.61 14.44 -3.04
N ALA A 104 -0.32 14.31 -3.34
CA ALA A 104 0.20 14.44 -4.71
C ALA A 104 -0.41 13.38 -5.64
N LYS A 105 -0.42 12.11 -5.23
CA LYS A 105 -1.00 11.01 -6.01
C LYS A 105 -2.50 11.16 -6.26
N HIS A 106 -3.24 11.65 -5.26
CA HIS A 106 -4.66 11.96 -5.42
C HIS A 106 -4.87 13.14 -6.38
N LYS A 107 -4.05 14.20 -6.27
CA LYS A 107 -4.08 15.33 -7.19
C LYS A 107 -3.83 14.87 -8.63
N GLN A 108 -2.77 14.09 -8.88
CA GLN A 108 -2.46 13.52 -10.19
C GLN A 108 -3.65 12.76 -10.80
N ARG A 109 -4.27 11.85 -10.03
CA ARG A 109 -5.45 11.11 -10.50
C ARG A 109 -6.62 12.01 -10.89
N LYS A 110 -6.85 13.09 -10.14
CA LYS A 110 -7.89 14.08 -10.47
C LYS A 110 -7.61 14.81 -11.77
N TYR A 111 -6.37 15.24 -12.00
CA TYR A 111 -6.00 15.89 -13.26
C TYR A 111 -6.12 14.93 -14.45
N VAL A 112 -5.61 13.71 -14.33
CA VAL A 112 -5.72 12.70 -15.40
C VAL A 112 -7.18 12.36 -15.71
N ASN A 113 -8.02 12.23 -14.68
CA ASN A 113 -9.45 11.97 -14.88
C ASN A 113 -10.17 13.17 -15.52
N LEU A 114 -9.81 14.39 -15.14
CA LEU A 114 -10.34 15.61 -15.76
C LEU A 114 -9.92 15.73 -17.23
N GLU A 115 -8.65 15.49 -17.53
CA GLU A 115 -8.11 15.50 -18.90
C GLU A 115 -8.79 14.44 -19.77
N LEU A 116 -9.01 13.22 -19.26
CA LEU A 116 -9.75 12.18 -19.95
C LEU A 116 -11.21 12.56 -20.20
N SER A 117 -11.84 13.29 -19.28
CA SER A 117 -13.23 13.76 -19.46
C SER A 117 -13.37 14.92 -20.44
N LEU A 118 -12.27 15.66 -20.68
CA LEU A 118 -12.22 16.80 -21.61
C LEU A 118 -11.68 16.39 -22.99
N ALA A 119 -11.12 15.19 -23.12
CA ALA A 119 -10.68 14.66 -24.40
C ALA A 119 -11.89 14.58 -25.34
N PRO A 120 -11.85 15.20 -26.53
CA PRO A 120 -12.93 15.07 -27.50
C PRO A 120 -13.13 13.58 -27.81
N PRO A 121 -14.38 13.10 -28.00
CA PRO A 121 -14.60 11.74 -28.44
C PRO A 121 -13.85 11.57 -29.75
N SER A 122 -12.84 10.71 -29.74
CA SER A 122 -12.10 10.35 -30.94
C SER A 122 -13.13 9.95 -31.98
N SER A 123 -13.25 10.74 -33.05
CA SER A 123 -14.05 10.42 -34.22
C SER A 123 -13.48 9.13 -34.82
N VAL A 124 -13.94 7.99 -34.35
CA VAL A 124 -13.75 6.73 -35.05
C VAL A 124 -14.65 6.84 -36.27
N ASN A 125 -14.09 7.30 -37.40
CA ASN A 125 -14.68 7.04 -38.70
C ASN A 125 -14.66 5.52 -38.86
N VAL A 126 -15.77 4.88 -38.49
CA VAL A 126 -16.04 3.51 -38.86
C VAL A 126 -16.45 3.58 -40.33
N ASP A 127 -15.46 3.50 -41.22
CA ASP A 127 -15.70 3.12 -42.60
C ASP A 127 -16.27 1.70 -42.58
N ILE A 128 -17.59 1.59 -42.55
CA ILE A 128 -18.31 0.34 -42.82
C ILE A 128 -18.24 0.15 -44.34
N PRO A 129 -17.50 -0.83 -44.87
CA PRO A 129 -17.57 -1.11 -46.30
C PRO A 129 -18.93 -1.77 -46.56
N VAL A 130 -19.85 -0.99 -47.13
CA VAL A 130 -21.09 -1.51 -47.71
C VAL A 130 -20.69 -2.34 -48.93
N LYS A 131 -20.63 -3.65 -48.77
CA LYS A 131 -20.70 -4.64 -49.86
C LYS A 131 -20.94 -5.99 -49.22
N TYR A 132 -22.18 -6.48 -49.31
CA TYR A 132 -22.54 -7.73 -49.97
C TYR A 132 -24.08 -7.77 -50.03
N ILE A 133 -24.57 -7.68 -51.27
CA ILE A 133 -25.88 -8.16 -51.70
C ILE A 133 -25.87 -9.69 -51.59
#